data_AF-A0A7Y1TE89-F1
#
_entry.id   AF-A0A7Y1TE89-F1
#
_cell.length_a   1.000
_cell.length_b   1.000
_cell.length_c   1.000
_cell.angle_alpha   90.00
_cell.angle_beta   90.00
_cell.angle_gamma   90.00
#
_symmetry.space_group_name_H-M   'P 1'
#
loop_
_entity.id
_entity.type
_entity.pdbx_description
1 polymer ?
#
loop_
_entity_poly.entity_id
_entity_poly.type
_entity_poly.pdbx_seq_one_letter_code
_entity_poly.pdbx_strand_id
1 'polypeptide(L)'
;MLTSLRNYRNRITKYAVLVAMAVLAIGTGVAQDAAEREGYFEVRSATTEVLGGVHTLDARLQLVLSSEALAALESGVTLTIELQMQVIRVRRWLMDDAEAELAIRYELEYRPISQRYIVKNLNSGEQDSFATLYSALNSLGRVQGLPVIDDALLEPDSNYRLRLRAMLNTQQYPATLRLLFFWRGQWQLQSEWFEWSLER
;
A
#
# COMPACT_ATOMS: atom_id res chain seq x y z
N MET A 1 -52.52 -1.49 -59.71
CA MET A 1 -52.51 -0.64 -58.50
C MET A 1 -52.13 -1.45 -57.24
N LEU A 2 -51.06 -2.26 -57.26
CA LEU A 2 -50.65 -3.10 -56.11
C LEU A 2 -49.13 -3.13 -55.83
N THR A 3 -48.30 -2.48 -56.65
CA THR A 3 -46.83 -2.49 -56.52
C THR A 3 -46.28 -1.38 -55.62
N SER A 4 -47.08 -0.36 -55.27
CA SER A 4 -46.63 0.80 -54.48
C SER A 4 -46.60 0.57 -52.96
N LEU A 5 -47.48 -0.29 -52.43
CA LEU A 5 -47.62 -0.49 -50.98
C LEU A 5 -46.50 -1.33 -50.34
N ARG A 6 -45.78 -2.15 -51.13
CA ARG A 6 -44.70 -3.02 -50.63
C ARG A 6 -43.40 -2.24 -50.34
N ASN A 7 -43.15 -1.15 -51.07
CA ASN A 7 -41.94 -0.33 -50.92
C ASN A 7 -41.99 0.61 -49.71
N TYR A 8 -43.19 1.06 -49.30
CA TYR A 8 -43.35 1.96 -48.15
C TYR A 8 -43.08 1.23 -46.82
N ARG A 9 -43.60 0.00 -46.68
CA ARG A 9 -43.39 -0.83 -45.49
C ARG A 9 -41.91 -1.15 -45.25
N ASN A 10 -41.17 -1.47 -46.32
CA ASN A 10 -39.73 -1.77 -46.24
C ASN A 10 -38.86 -0.56 -45.88
N ARG A 11 -39.28 0.68 -46.18
CA ARG A 11 -38.55 1.88 -45.78
C ARG A 11 -38.72 2.15 -44.28
N ILE A 12 -39.93 2.03 -43.76
CA ILE A 12 -40.21 2.19 -42.33
C ILE A 12 -39.47 1.14 -41.48
N THR A 13 -39.44 -0.13 -41.91
CA THR A 13 -38.68 -1.17 -41.20
C THR A 13 -37.18 -0.88 -41.18
N LYS A 14 -36.62 -0.32 -42.26
CA LYS A 14 -35.18 0.05 -42.34
C LYS A 14 -34.83 1.18 -41.37
N TYR A 15 -35.66 2.22 -41.27
CA TYR A 15 -35.43 3.32 -40.33
C TYR A 15 -35.66 2.88 -38.87
N ALA A 16 -36.64 2.02 -38.60
CA ALA A 16 -36.87 1.46 -37.27
C ALA A 16 -35.69 0.60 -36.79
N VAL A 17 -35.07 -0.20 -37.68
CA VAL A 17 -33.87 -0.98 -37.36
C VAL A 17 -32.64 -0.08 -37.13
N LEU A 18 -32.49 0.99 -37.91
CA LEU A 18 -31.40 1.96 -37.71
C LEU A 18 -31.51 2.73 -36.39
N VAL A 19 -32.72 3.12 -36.00
CA VAL A 19 -32.96 3.79 -34.69
C VAL A 19 -32.73 2.80 -33.54
N ALA A 20 -33.16 1.55 -33.67
CA ALA A 20 -32.90 0.51 -32.67
C ALA A 20 -31.38 0.23 -32.51
N MET A 21 -30.62 0.20 -33.61
CA MET A 21 -29.16 0.06 -33.56
C MET A 21 -28.46 1.30 -32.97
N ALA A 22 -28.96 2.51 -33.23
CA ALA A 22 -28.40 3.73 -32.64
C ALA A 22 -28.66 3.81 -31.12
N VAL A 23 -29.82 3.37 -30.65
CA VAL A 23 -30.14 3.29 -29.21
C VAL A 23 -29.33 2.20 -28.51
N LEU A 24 -29.07 1.07 -29.19
CA LEU A 24 -28.18 0.01 -28.68
C LEU A 24 -26.70 0.44 -28.64
N ALA A 25 -26.26 1.31 -29.56
CA ALA A 25 -24.89 1.81 -29.60
C ALA A 25 -24.59 2.90 -28.56
N ILE A 26 -25.63 3.59 -28.06
CA ILE A 26 -25.47 4.60 -26.99
C ILE A 26 -25.50 3.93 -25.60
N GLY A 27 -26.14 2.77 -25.46
CA GLY A 27 -26.29 2.06 -24.18
C GLY A 27 -25.05 1.31 -23.68
N THR A 28 -24.01 1.13 -24.50
CA THR A 28 -22.77 0.41 -24.11
C THR A 28 -21.64 1.34 -23.69
N GLY A 29 -21.86 2.65 -23.69
CA GLY A 29 -20.93 3.65 -23.13
C GLY A 29 -21.03 3.80 -21.61
N VAL A 30 -21.66 2.83 -20.91
CA VAL A 30 -21.60 2.74 -19.46
C VAL A 30 -20.16 2.46 -19.05
N ALA A 31 -19.58 3.48 -18.41
CA ALA A 31 -18.35 3.50 -17.62
C ALA A 31 -17.55 2.19 -17.67
N GLN A 32 -16.36 2.25 -18.28
CA GLN A 32 -15.27 1.43 -17.79
C GLN A 32 -15.07 1.82 -16.33
N ASP A 33 -15.72 1.09 -15.41
CA ASP A 33 -15.28 1.05 -14.02
C ASP A 33 -13.81 0.65 -14.10
N ALA A 34 -12.93 1.62 -13.89
CA ALA A 34 -11.52 1.35 -13.71
C ALA A 34 -11.46 0.37 -12.54
N ALA A 35 -11.18 -0.90 -12.84
CA ALA A 35 -11.20 -1.98 -11.85
C ALA A 35 -10.50 -1.48 -10.57
N GLU A 36 -11.27 -1.30 -9.50
CA GLU A 36 -10.73 -0.81 -8.23
C GLU A 36 -9.66 -1.81 -7.79
N ARG A 37 -8.44 -1.31 -7.57
CA ARG A 37 -7.32 -2.10 -7.07
C ARG A 37 -7.37 -2.01 -5.56
N GLU A 38 -7.57 -3.13 -4.88
CA GLU A 38 -7.60 -3.18 -3.42
C GLU A 38 -6.25 -2.79 -2.77
N GLY A 39 -5.13 -2.94 -3.49
CA GLY A 39 -3.78 -2.74 -2.95
C GLY A 39 -3.37 -3.85 -1.97
N TYR A 40 -2.08 -3.93 -1.66
CA TYR A 40 -1.58 -4.83 -0.62
C TYR A 40 -0.17 -4.43 -0.20
N PHE A 41 0.15 -4.64 1.09
CA PHE A 41 1.50 -4.58 1.61
C PHE A 41 1.96 -5.98 1.99
N GLU A 42 3.20 -6.31 1.67
CA GLU A 42 3.78 -7.62 1.96
C GLU A 42 5.25 -7.49 2.32
N VAL A 43 5.67 -8.14 3.40
CA VAL A 43 7.09 -8.31 3.71
C VAL A 43 7.57 -9.57 2.97
N ARG A 44 8.40 -9.38 1.94
CA ARG A 44 8.93 -10.45 1.08
C ARG A 44 10.07 -11.21 1.76
N SER A 45 10.90 -10.50 2.51
CA SER A 45 12.01 -11.08 3.27
C SER A 45 12.42 -10.14 4.39
N ALA A 46 12.86 -10.69 5.52
CA ALA A 46 13.52 -9.96 6.59
C ALA A 46 14.60 -10.87 7.20
N THR A 47 15.78 -10.33 7.40
CA THR A 47 16.93 -11.02 7.99
C THR A 47 17.69 -10.08 8.91
N THR A 48 18.29 -10.63 9.94
CA THR A 48 19.12 -9.89 10.88
C THR A 48 20.55 -10.40 10.82
N GLU A 49 21.50 -9.49 10.93
CA GLU A 49 22.92 -9.79 11.08
C GLU A 49 23.52 -8.99 12.24
N VAL A 50 24.60 -9.50 12.83
CA VAL A 50 25.31 -8.79 13.90
C VAL A 50 26.47 -8.02 13.30
N LEU A 51 26.43 -6.70 13.42
CA LEU A 51 27.49 -5.81 12.97
C LEU A 51 27.96 -4.93 14.14
N GLY A 52 29.20 -5.15 14.59
CA GLY A 52 29.78 -4.33 15.66
C GLY A 52 29.06 -4.44 17.02
N GLY A 53 28.44 -5.60 17.32
CA GLY A 53 27.69 -5.83 18.56
C GLY A 53 26.22 -5.41 18.50
N VAL A 54 25.76 -4.84 17.38
CA VAL A 54 24.38 -4.45 17.17
C VAL A 54 23.73 -5.37 16.14
N HIS A 55 22.52 -5.84 16.45
CA HIS A 55 21.69 -6.55 15.47
C HIS A 55 21.09 -5.54 14.50
N THR A 56 21.37 -5.71 13.20
CA THR A 56 20.85 -4.86 12.13
C THR A 56 19.88 -5.62 11.23
N LEU A 57 18.82 -4.95 10.77
CA LEU A 57 17.78 -5.49 9.91
C LEU A 57 17.97 -5.08 8.45
N ASP A 58 17.96 -6.09 7.59
CA ASP A 58 17.74 -5.96 6.15
C ASP A 58 16.39 -6.58 5.78
N ALA A 59 15.56 -5.82 5.07
CA ALA A 59 14.22 -6.27 4.68
C ALA A 59 13.84 -5.80 3.27
N ARG A 60 13.05 -6.63 2.60
CA ARG A 60 12.38 -6.29 1.34
C ARG A 60 10.88 -6.40 1.52
N LEU A 61 10.19 -5.34 1.15
CA LEU A 61 8.76 -5.24 1.18
C LEU A 61 8.24 -4.90 -0.22
N GLN A 62 7.07 -5.43 -0.55
CA GLN A 62 6.31 -5.02 -1.70
C GLN A 62 5.12 -4.19 -1.23
N LEU A 63 5.10 -2.93 -1.64
CA LEU A 63 4.07 -1.97 -1.27
C LEU A 63 3.28 -1.62 -2.52
N VAL A 64 2.02 -2.05 -2.57
CA VAL A 64 1.10 -1.73 -3.65
C VAL A 64 -0.06 -0.94 -3.07
N LEU A 65 -0.18 0.33 -3.47
CA LEU A 65 -1.28 1.19 -3.03
C LEU A 65 -2.60 0.73 -3.66
N SER A 66 -3.68 0.91 -2.91
CA SER A 66 -5.04 0.80 -3.42
C SER A 66 -5.34 1.95 -4.37
N SER A 67 -6.41 1.81 -5.17
CA SER A 67 -6.90 2.89 -6.03
C SER A 67 -7.20 4.16 -5.24
N GLU A 68 -7.72 4.04 -4.03
CA GLU A 68 -8.07 5.18 -3.19
C GLU A 68 -6.85 5.83 -2.53
N ALA A 69 -5.91 5.02 -2.02
CA ALA A 69 -4.67 5.55 -1.46
C ALA A 69 -3.89 6.31 -2.55
N LEU A 70 -3.87 5.77 -3.78
CA LEU A 70 -3.31 6.45 -4.94
C LEU A 70 -4.03 7.76 -5.25
N ALA A 71 -5.37 7.73 -5.37
CA ALA A 71 -6.15 8.92 -5.67
C ALA A 71 -5.97 10.04 -4.63
N ALA A 72 -5.83 9.67 -3.35
CA ALA A 72 -5.56 10.62 -2.29
C ALA A 72 -4.16 11.22 -2.37
N LEU A 73 -3.14 10.39 -2.61
CA LEU A 73 -1.78 10.86 -2.86
C LEU A 73 -1.73 11.87 -4.01
N GLU A 74 -2.42 11.56 -5.11
CA GLU A 74 -2.54 12.45 -6.28
C GLU A 74 -3.31 13.74 -5.98
N SER A 75 -4.25 13.69 -5.04
CA SER A 75 -4.99 14.84 -4.53
C SER A 75 -4.19 15.68 -3.52
N GLY A 76 -2.94 15.32 -3.24
CA GLY A 76 -2.04 16.04 -2.34
C GLY A 76 -2.13 15.60 -0.88
N VAL A 77 -2.80 14.49 -0.58
CA VAL A 77 -2.81 13.90 0.77
C VAL A 77 -1.49 13.15 0.98
N THR A 78 -0.73 13.55 2.01
CA THR A 78 0.48 12.83 2.42
C THR A 78 0.11 11.48 3.01
N LEU A 79 0.62 10.39 2.46
CA LEU A 79 0.45 9.03 2.99
C LEU A 79 1.50 8.73 4.06
N THR A 80 1.09 8.22 5.21
CA THR A 80 2.04 7.77 6.25
C THR A 80 2.14 6.26 6.26
N ILE A 81 3.31 5.72 5.95
CA ILE A 81 3.59 4.28 5.97
C ILE A 81 4.42 3.98 7.21
N GLU A 82 3.97 3.03 8.02
CA GLU A 82 4.62 2.63 9.27
C GLU A 82 5.13 1.19 9.16
N LEU A 83 6.41 1.01 9.43
CA LEU A 83 7.03 -0.29 9.65
C LEU A 83 7.09 -0.55 11.15
N GLN A 84 6.45 -1.62 11.59
CA GLN A 84 6.46 -2.05 12.97
C GLN A 84 7.26 -3.33 13.10
N MET A 85 8.19 -3.33 14.04
CA MET A 85 9.02 -4.47 14.33
C MET A 85 9.00 -4.76 15.83
N GLN A 86 9.03 -6.03 16.19
CA GLN A 86 9.09 -6.45 17.57
C GLN A 86 10.16 -7.52 17.77
N VAL A 87 10.85 -7.44 18.91
CA VAL A 87 11.80 -8.43 19.39
C VAL A 87 11.17 -9.12 20.59
N ILE A 88 10.88 -10.40 20.47
CA ILE A 88 10.09 -11.17 21.44
C ILE A 88 10.96 -12.28 22.00
N ARG A 89 11.12 -12.32 23.33
CA ARG A 89 11.83 -13.43 23.99
C ARG A 89 10.89 -14.62 24.13
N VAL A 90 11.26 -15.74 23.53
CA VAL A 90 10.44 -16.96 23.58
C VAL A 90 10.66 -17.67 24.90
N ARG A 91 9.60 -17.85 25.70
CA ARG A 91 9.68 -18.51 27.02
C ARG A 91 8.83 -19.78 27.05
N ARG A 92 9.38 -20.89 27.58
CA ARG A 92 8.71 -22.21 27.56
C ARG A 92 7.46 -22.30 28.45
N TRP A 93 7.39 -21.51 29.52
CA TRP A 93 6.36 -21.62 30.57
C TRP A 93 5.67 -20.29 30.92
N LEU A 94 6.05 -19.18 30.28
CA LEU A 94 5.52 -17.84 30.53
C LEU A 94 4.95 -17.27 29.24
N MET A 95 4.10 -16.25 29.34
CA MET A 95 3.69 -15.46 28.18
C MET A 95 4.94 -14.86 27.52
N ASP A 96 5.01 -14.95 26.19
CA ASP A 96 6.00 -14.26 25.39
C ASP A 96 5.84 -12.75 25.61
N ASP A 97 6.93 -12.06 25.94
CA ASP A 97 6.96 -10.63 26.18
C ASP A 97 7.83 -9.93 25.13
N ALA A 98 7.39 -8.75 24.69
CA ALA A 98 8.13 -7.95 23.73
C ALA A 98 9.25 -7.22 24.48
N GLU A 99 10.50 -7.60 24.23
CA GLU A 99 11.67 -7.00 24.85
C GLU A 99 12.00 -5.65 24.18
N ALA A 100 11.63 -5.48 22.91
CA ALA A 100 11.69 -4.21 22.21
C ALA A 100 10.59 -4.10 21.14
N GLU A 101 10.03 -2.91 21.00
CA GLU A 101 9.16 -2.53 19.88
C GLU A 101 9.76 -1.32 19.16
N LEU A 102 9.89 -1.42 17.84
CA LEU A 102 10.41 -0.36 16.98
C LEU A 102 9.35 0.02 15.95
N ALA A 103 9.14 1.32 15.78
CA ALA A 103 8.27 1.86 14.74
C ALA A 103 9.02 2.90 13.92
N ILE A 104 9.09 2.68 12.61
CA ILE A 104 9.64 3.63 11.65
C ILE A 104 8.52 4.15 10.78
N ARG A 105 8.45 5.47 10.65
CA ARG A 105 7.41 6.12 9.88
C ARG A 105 8.00 6.86 8.70
N TYR A 106 7.36 6.68 7.57
CA TYR A 106 7.67 7.39 6.35
C TYR A 106 6.46 8.18 5.87
N GLU A 107 6.70 9.40 5.44
CA GLU A 107 5.73 10.19 4.68
C GLU A 107 6.01 10.02 3.19
N LEU A 108 4.96 9.75 2.42
CA LEU A 108 4.95 9.75 0.97
C LEU A 108 4.00 10.85 0.48
N GLU A 109 4.53 11.83 -0.24
CA GLU A 109 3.79 12.99 -0.76
C GLU A 109 4.02 13.10 -2.28
N TYR A 110 2.99 13.48 -3.04
CA TYR A 110 3.16 13.93 -4.42
C TYR A 110 3.15 15.47 -4.48
N ARG A 111 4.18 16.06 -5.10
CA ARG A 111 4.29 17.52 -5.31
C ARG A 111 3.95 17.88 -6.75
N PRO A 112 2.77 18.49 -7.04
CA PRO A 112 2.34 18.75 -8.40
C PRO A 112 3.22 19.73 -9.17
N ILE A 113 3.78 20.74 -8.50
CA ILE A 113 4.62 21.78 -9.13
C ILE A 113 5.90 21.18 -9.70
N SER A 114 6.58 20.34 -8.93
CA SER A 114 7.80 19.68 -9.37
C SER A 114 7.54 18.36 -10.11
N GLN A 115 6.31 17.82 -10.03
CA GLN A 115 5.94 16.48 -10.50
C GLN A 115 6.84 15.39 -9.89
N ARG A 116 6.99 15.43 -8.57
CA ARG A 116 7.89 14.53 -7.82
C ARG A 116 7.16 13.85 -6.69
N TYR A 117 7.54 12.61 -6.43
CA TYR A 117 7.19 11.89 -5.21
C TYR A 117 8.28 12.13 -4.19
N ILE A 118 7.89 12.57 -3.00
CA ILE A 118 8.80 12.83 -1.89
C ILE A 118 8.59 11.74 -0.85
N VAL A 119 9.69 11.10 -0.44
CA VAL A 119 9.71 10.16 0.67
C VAL A 119 10.50 10.80 1.79
N LYS A 120 9.91 10.88 2.98
CA LYS A 120 10.57 11.43 4.16
C LYS A 120 10.52 10.43 5.30
N ASN A 121 11.69 10.10 5.85
CA ASN A 121 11.79 9.33 7.08
C ASN A 121 11.53 10.25 8.27
N LEU A 122 10.47 10.00 9.05
CA LEU A 122 10.11 10.83 10.19
C LEU A 122 11.01 10.62 11.41
N ASN A 123 11.69 9.48 11.48
CA ASN A 123 12.60 9.16 12.57
C ASN A 123 13.98 9.83 12.37
N SER A 124 14.51 9.87 11.15
CA SER A 124 15.81 10.49 10.83
C SER A 124 15.71 11.92 10.27
N GLY A 125 14.56 12.29 9.70
CA GLY A 125 14.37 13.55 8.97
C GLY A 125 14.91 13.52 7.54
N GLU A 126 15.53 12.41 7.10
CA GLU A 126 16.02 12.23 5.74
C GLU A 126 14.89 12.29 4.73
N GLN A 127 15.17 12.87 3.57
CA GLN A 127 14.19 13.07 2.51
C GLN A 127 14.79 12.79 1.14
N ASP A 128 14.11 11.93 0.40
CA ASP A 128 14.42 11.59 -0.98
C ASP A 128 13.32 12.03 -1.93
N SER A 129 13.69 12.19 -3.20
CA SER A 129 12.78 12.61 -4.25
C SER A 129 12.86 11.67 -5.45
N PHE A 130 11.71 11.30 -6.01
CA PHE A 130 11.58 10.32 -7.08
C PHE A 130 10.70 10.84 -8.22
N ALA A 131 10.99 10.40 -9.45
CA ALA A 131 10.24 10.78 -10.64
C ALA A 131 8.96 9.96 -10.82
N THR A 132 8.91 8.77 -10.20
CA THR A 132 7.79 7.85 -10.34
C THR A 132 7.38 7.31 -8.98
N LEU A 133 6.09 7.00 -8.83
CA LEU A 133 5.56 6.35 -7.63
C LEU A 133 6.24 5.00 -7.39
N TYR A 134 6.48 4.24 -8.47
CA TYR A 134 7.14 2.95 -8.40
C TYR A 134 8.53 3.04 -7.76
N SER A 135 9.34 4.02 -8.15
CA SER A 135 10.66 4.23 -7.55
C SER A 135 10.56 4.63 -6.07
N ALA A 136 9.60 5.47 -5.71
CA ALA A 136 9.37 5.87 -4.31
C ALA A 136 8.96 4.67 -3.44
N LEU A 137 7.98 3.88 -3.88
CA LEU A 137 7.51 2.68 -3.17
C LEU A 137 8.59 1.60 -3.07
N ASN A 138 9.40 1.41 -4.11
CA ASN A 138 10.54 0.49 -4.06
C ASN A 138 11.65 0.93 -3.09
N SER A 139 11.87 2.24 -2.96
CA SER A 139 12.80 2.79 -1.97
C SER A 139 12.27 2.56 -0.55
N LEU A 140 11.00 2.89 -0.30
CA LEU A 140 10.31 2.60 0.96
C LEU A 140 10.30 1.12 1.35
N GLY A 141 10.15 0.25 0.34
CA GLY A 141 10.15 -1.20 0.52
C GLY A 141 11.53 -1.81 0.75
N ARG A 142 12.59 -1.01 0.85
CA ARG A 142 13.95 -1.49 1.08
C ARG A 142 14.48 -0.95 2.40
N VAL A 143 14.61 -1.84 3.38
CA VAL A 143 15.27 -1.55 4.67
C VAL A 143 16.66 -2.16 4.62
N GLN A 144 17.69 -1.39 4.99
CA GLN A 144 19.07 -1.86 4.97
C GLN A 144 19.79 -1.42 6.24
N GLY A 145 20.47 -2.35 6.91
CA GLY A 145 21.34 -2.05 8.05
C GLY A 145 20.65 -1.31 9.19
N LEU A 146 19.32 -1.47 9.37
CA LEU A 146 18.59 -0.75 10.39
C LEU A 146 18.95 -1.28 11.79
N PRO A 147 19.46 -0.46 12.72
CA PRO A 147 19.74 -0.92 14.08
C PRO A 147 18.46 -1.32 14.82
N VAL A 148 18.43 -2.55 15.32
CA VAL A 148 17.27 -3.14 16.00
C VAL A 148 17.47 -3.19 17.51
N ILE A 149 18.54 -3.84 17.96
CA ILE A 149 18.84 -4.02 19.39
C ILE A 149 20.33 -4.28 19.58
N ASP A 150 20.90 -3.77 20.65
CA ASP A 150 22.26 -4.11 21.09
C ASP A 150 22.30 -5.56 21.59
N ASP A 151 23.27 -6.35 21.16
CA ASP A 151 23.39 -7.76 21.58
C ASP A 151 23.57 -7.87 23.10
N ALA A 152 24.23 -6.88 23.73
CA ALA A 152 24.42 -6.79 25.17
C ALA A 152 23.11 -6.64 25.98
N LEU A 153 22.00 -6.25 25.34
CA LEU A 153 20.68 -6.17 25.98
C LEU A 153 19.93 -7.49 25.94
N LEU A 154 20.41 -8.47 25.18
CA LEU A 154 19.78 -9.78 25.04
C LEU A 154 20.34 -10.76 26.08
N GLU A 155 19.47 -11.59 26.65
CA GLU A 155 19.89 -12.59 27.64
C GLU A 155 20.70 -13.71 26.97
N PRO A 156 21.87 -14.10 27.50
CA PRO A 156 22.57 -15.31 27.09
C PRO A 156 21.66 -16.55 27.05
N ASP A 157 21.91 -17.46 26.10
CA ASP A 157 21.18 -18.74 25.93
C ASP A 157 19.65 -18.65 25.75
N SER A 158 19.11 -17.46 25.52
CA SER A 158 17.69 -17.25 25.22
C SER A 158 17.43 -17.18 23.72
N ASN A 159 16.28 -17.71 23.29
CA ASN A 159 15.82 -17.63 21.91
C ASN A 159 14.90 -16.41 21.75
N TYR A 160 15.12 -15.69 20.65
CA TYR A 160 14.34 -14.53 20.30
C TYR A 160 13.64 -14.74 18.96
N ARG A 161 12.39 -14.29 18.87
CA ARG A 161 11.63 -14.21 17.64
C ARG A 161 11.44 -12.75 17.28
N LEU A 162 11.72 -12.42 16.03
CA LEU A 162 11.41 -11.12 15.47
C LEU A 162 10.17 -11.23 14.62
N ARG A 163 9.43 -10.14 14.57
CA ARG A 163 8.35 -9.97 13.60
C ARG A 163 8.35 -8.57 13.03
N LEU A 164 8.08 -8.47 11.72
CA LEU A 164 7.98 -7.23 10.97
C LEU A 164 6.64 -7.16 10.24
N ARG A 165 6.00 -6.00 10.25
CA ARG A 165 4.86 -5.70 9.38
C ARG A 165 4.92 -4.26 8.87
N ALA A 166 4.31 -4.04 7.71
CA ALA A 166 4.08 -2.71 7.16
C ALA A 166 2.60 -2.38 7.20
N MET A 167 2.27 -1.10 7.42
CA MET A 167 0.91 -0.62 7.37
C MET A 167 0.83 0.81 6.83
N LEU A 168 -0.27 1.12 6.15
CA LEU A 168 -0.66 2.48 5.85
C LEU A 168 -1.36 3.06 7.09
N ASN A 169 -0.68 3.94 7.81
CA ASN A 169 -1.19 4.54 9.03
C ASN A 169 -2.12 5.71 8.71
N THR A 170 -3.43 5.48 8.84
CA THR A 170 -4.48 6.49 8.61
C THR A 170 -4.93 7.21 9.89
N GLN A 171 -4.44 6.79 11.05
CA GLN A 171 -4.88 7.33 12.35
C GLN A 171 -4.35 8.75 12.61
N GLN A 172 -3.32 9.18 11.88
CA GLN A 172 -2.70 10.49 12.05
C GLN A 172 -3.45 11.61 11.32
N TYR A 173 -4.41 11.29 10.43
CA TYR A 173 -5.20 12.31 9.76
C TYR A 173 -6.17 13.01 10.72
N PRO A 174 -6.44 14.32 10.55
CA PRO A 174 -7.55 14.98 11.23
C PRO A 174 -8.88 14.23 11.07
N ALA A 175 -9.75 14.27 12.09
CA ALA A 175 -11.02 13.53 12.08
C ALA A 175 -11.93 13.90 10.89
N THR A 176 -11.88 15.14 10.41
CA THR A 176 -12.61 15.61 9.22
C THR A 176 -12.16 14.92 7.94
N LEU A 177 -10.86 14.68 7.78
CA LEU A 177 -10.32 13.89 6.67
C LEU A 177 -10.74 12.42 6.81
N ARG A 178 -10.61 11.84 8.01
CA ARG A 178 -11.06 10.45 8.26
C ARG A 178 -12.51 10.20 7.87
N LEU A 179 -13.42 11.15 8.10
CA LEU A 179 -14.84 11.07 7.73
C LEU A 179 -15.08 10.94 6.21
N LEU A 180 -14.24 11.59 5.38
CA LEU A 180 -14.32 11.46 3.91
C LEU A 180 -13.83 10.09 3.42
N PHE A 181 -13.01 9.41 4.22
CA PHE A 181 -12.31 8.18 3.83
C PHE A 181 -12.86 6.90 4.48
N PHE A 182 -13.68 7.02 5.53
CA PHE A 182 -14.18 5.89 6.33
C PHE A 182 -15.10 4.93 5.57
N TRP A 183 -15.75 5.37 4.48
CA TRP A 183 -16.79 4.57 3.81
C TRP A 183 -16.23 3.47 2.89
N ARG A 184 -14.93 3.45 2.56
CA ARG A 184 -14.42 2.61 1.45
C ARG A 184 -13.56 1.39 1.81
N GLY A 185 -13.17 1.13 3.05
CA GLY A 185 -12.46 -0.11 3.46
C GLY A 185 -11.04 -0.33 2.87
N GLN A 186 -10.77 0.14 1.66
CA GLN A 186 -9.56 -0.06 0.84
C GLN A 186 -8.36 0.82 1.28
N TRP A 187 -8.43 1.42 2.47
CA TRP A 187 -7.35 2.23 3.05
C TRP A 187 -6.60 1.53 4.18
N GLN A 188 -7.09 0.38 4.65
CA GLN A 188 -6.42 -0.44 5.65
C GLN A 188 -5.44 -1.39 4.96
N LEU A 189 -4.41 -0.82 4.34
CA LEU A 189 -3.30 -1.62 3.82
C LEU A 189 -2.42 -2.02 4.99
N GLN A 190 -2.43 -3.29 5.34
CA GLN A 190 -1.58 -3.86 6.37
C GLN A 190 -1.07 -5.21 5.88
N SER A 191 0.23 -5.46 6.03
CA SER A 191 0.78 -6.78 5.79
C SER A 191 0.49 -7.71 6.96
N GLU A 192 0.48 -9.01 6.69
CA GLU A 192 0.68 -10.01 7.74
C GLU A 192 2.03 -9.80 8.43
N TRP A 193 2.16 -10.35 9.64
CA TRP A 193 3.45 -10.40 10.33
C TRP A 193 4.37 -11.40 9.63
N PHE A 194 5.55 -10.94 9.23
CA PHE A 194 6.64 -11.81 8.81
C PHE A 194 7.52 -12.09 10.02
N GLU A 195 7.64 -13.36 10.40
CA GLU A 195 8.38 -13.79 11.60
C GLU A 195 9.63 -14.57 11.23
N TRP A 196 10.71 -14.35 11.99
CA TRP A 196 11.94 -15.14 11.91
C TRP A 196 12.60 -15.25 13.28
N SER A 197 13.48 -16.22 13.45
CA SER A 197 14.28 -16.37 14.66
C SER A 197 15.51 -15.48 14.58
N LEU A 198 15.90 -14.87 15.70
CA LEU A 198 17.18 -14.17 15.79
C LEU A 198 18.31 -15.20 15.76
N GLU A 199 19.17 -15.13 14.74
CA GLU A 199 20.40 -15.91 14.69
C GLU A 199 21.50 -15.15 15.45
N ARG A 200 22.24 -15.86 16.30
CA ARG A 200 23.36 -15.35 17.09
C ARG A 200 24.67 -15.93 16.59
#